data_AF-A0A947ZAL0-F1
#
_entry.id   AF-A0A947ZAL0-F1
#
_cell.length_a   1.000
_cell.length_b   1.000
_cell.length_c   1.000
_cell.angle_alpha   90.00
_cell.angle_beta   90.00
_cell.angle_gamma   90.00
#
_symmetry.space_group_name_H-M   'P 1'
#
loop_
_entity.id
_entity.type
_entity.pdbx_description
1 polymer ?
#
loop_
_entity_poly.entity_id
_entity_poly.type
_entity_poly.pdbx_seq_one_letter_code
_entity_poly.pdbx_strand_id
1 'polypeptide(L)'
;EISALTDLAHARTLACVLIPMLRHQAHAKQEKLIAYGAAVFGHRITDARQAAAAAIDATEAFFHSLGVSTKLRDYLPAPDVLEEIPHRFSRRGMLLGERGDITPPQVKEILDHAW
;
A
#
# COMPACT_ATOMS: atom_id res chain seq x y z
N GLU A 1 8.09 9.62 -4.56
CA GLU A 1 8.00 10.70 -3.55
C GLU A 1 8.76 10.38 -2.28
N ILE A 2 8.45 9.29 -1.54
CA ILE A 2 9.18 8.94 -0.29
C ILE A 2 10.70 8.84 -0.51
N SER A 3 11.18 8.01 -1.45
CA SER A 3 12.62 7.92 -1.78
C SER A 3 13.21 9.18 -2.43
N ALA A 4 12.40 10.16 -2.82
CA ALA A 4 12.89 11.42 -3.38
C ALA A 4 13.00 12.51 -2.31
N LEU A 5 12.19 12.41 -1.25
CA LEU A 5 12.18 13.30 -0.10
C LEU A 5 13.03 12.77 1.08
N THR A 6 13.44 11.52 0.99
CA THR A 6 14.29 10.80 1.94
C THR A 6 15.31 10.00 1.14
N ASP A 7 16.24 9.32 1.80
CA ASP A 7 17.12 8.34 1.15
C ASP A 7 16.65 6.89 1.35
N LEU A 8 15.37 6.68 1.70
CA LEU A 8 14.85 5.34 1.93
C LEU A 8 14.83 4.54 0.62
N ALA A 9 15.50 3.39 0.63
CA ALA A 9 15.61 2.48 -0.51
C ALA A 9 14.23 2.17 -1.13
N HIS A 10 14.18 2.19 -2.47
CA HIS A 10 12.92 2.10 -3.22
C HIS A 10 12.05 0.90 -2.82
N ALA A 11 12.63 -0.30 -2.76
CA ALA A 11 11.89 -1.51 -2.40
C ALA A 11 11.24 -1.46 -1.01
N ARG A 12 11.87 -0.77 -0.03
CA ARG A 12 11.28 -0.58 1.30
C ARG A 12 10.06 0.34 1.23
N THR A 13 10.15 1.43 0.47
CA THR A 13 9.00 2.31 0.26
C THR A 13 7.82 1.59 -0.41
N LEU A 14 8.10 0.67 -1.34
CA LEU A 14 7.07 -0.13 -1.98
C LEU A 14 6.40 -1.08 -0.98
N ALA A 15 7.17 -1.80 -0.16
CA ALA A 15 6.62 -2.70 0.85
C ALA A 15 5.71 -1.96 1.85
N CYS A 16 6.13 -0.78 2.33
CA CYS A 16 5.34 0.01 3.27
C CYS A 16 4.06 0.60 2.66
N VAL A 17 4.09 1.01 1.38
CA VAL A 17 2.93 1.64 0.72
C VAL A 17 1.96 0.59 0.15
N LEU A 18 2.47 -0.55 -0.33
CA LEU A 18 1.66 -1.56 -1.02
C LEU A 18 0.53 -2.10 -0.14
N ILE A 19 0.83 -2.48 1.10
CA ILE A 19 -0.15 -3.09 2.00
C ILE A 19 -1.32 -2.14 2.32
N PRO A 20 -1.12 -0.91 2.84
CA PRO A 20 -2.22 0.00 3.10
C PRO A 20 -2.93 0.45 1.81
N MET A 21 -2.23 0.58 0.67
CA MET A 21 -2.87 0.88 -0.61
C MET A 21 -3.82 -0.25 -1.03
N LEU A 22 -3.40 -1.51 -0.93
CA LEU A 22 -4.27 -2.65 -1.23
C LEU A 22 -5.46 -2.74 -0.28
N ARG A 23 -5.29 -2.42 1.01
CA ARG A 23 -6.40 -2.37 1.98
C ARG A 23 -7.39 -1.25 1.63
N HIS A 24 -6.91 -0.05 1.33
CA HIS A 24 -7.72 1.09 0.91
C HIS A 24 -8.48 0.80 -0.40
N GLN A 25 -7.83 0.10 -1.33
CA GLN A 25 -8.38 -0.24 -2.64
C GLN A 25 -9.02 -1.65 -2.69
N ALA A 26 -9.20 -2.31 -1.54
CA ALA A 26 -9.59 -3.72 -1.50
C ALA A 26 -10.93 -3.99 -2.20
N HIS A 27 -11.89 -3.06 -2.08
CA HIS A 27 -13.17 -3.16 -2.77
C HIS A 27 -13.01 -3.03 -4.29
N ALA A 28 -12.31 -2.00 -4.77
CA ALA A 28 -12.09 -1.77 -6.20
C ALA A 28 -11.25 -2.89 -6.85
N LYS A 29 -10.38 -3.54 -6.08
CA LYS A 29 -9.46 -4.60 -6.53
C LYS A 29 -9.90 -6.01 -6.13
N GLN A 30 -11.10 -6.18 -5.56
CA GLN A 30 -11.51 -7.42 -4.87
C GLN A 30 -11.33 -8.67 -5.74
N GLU A 31 -11.87 -8.66 -6.95
CA GLU A 31 -11.79 -9.82 -7.87
C GLU A 31 -10.33 -10.22 -8.16
N LYS A 32 -9.45 -9.24 -8.36
CA LYS A 32 -8.03 -9.48 -8.62
C LYS A 32 -7.28 -9.94 -7.39
N LEU A 33 -7.62 -9.43 -6.20
CA LEU A 33 -7.04 -9.89 -4.94
C LEU A 33 -7.43 -11.34 -4.63
N ILE A 34 -8.68 -11.73 -4.91
CA ILE A 34 -9.14 -13.12 -4.76
C ILE A 34 -8.37 -14.03 -5.71
N ALA A 35 -8.29 -13.66 -6.99
CA ALA A 35 -7.56 -14.43 -8.00
C ALA A 35 -6.06 -14.55 -7.64
N TYR A 36 -5.46 -13.46 -7.16
CA TYR A 36 -4.08 -13.43 -6.68
C TYR A 36 -3.86 -14.36 -5.48
N GLY A 37 -4.72 -14.29 -4.45
CA GLY A 37 -4.63 -15.16 -3.29
C GLY A 37 -4.76 -16.64 -3.63
N ALA A 38 -5.68 -16.99 -4.53
CA ALA A 38 -5.85 -18.36 -5.00
C ALA A 38 -4.65 -18.85 -5.82
N ALA A 39 -4.16 -18.03 -6.76
CA ALA A 39 -3.09 -18.44 -7.69
C ALA A 39 -1.71 -18.47 -7.04
N VAL A 40 -1.41 -17.55 -6.13
CA VAL A 40 -0.06 -17.38 -5.56
C VAL A 40 0.07 -18.04 -4.20
N PHE A 41 -0.96 -17.98 -3.37
CA PHE A 41 -0.94 -18.52 -2.00
C PHE A 41 -1.83 -19.76 -1.81
N GLY A 42 -2.54 -20.20 -2.86
CA GLY A 42 -3.39 -21.40 -2.79
C GLY A 42 -4.64 -21.22 -1.92
N HIS A 43 -5.06 -19.99 -1.63
CA HIS A 43 -6.22 -19.72 -0.77
C HIS A 43 -7.51 -20.29 -1.37
N ARG A 44 -8.33 -20.93 -0.52
CA ARG A 44 -9.67 -21.43 -0.85
C ARG A 44 -10.68 -20.89 0.15
N ILE A 45 -10.96 -19.59 0.04
CA ILE A 45 -11.88 -18.87 0.93
C ILE A 45 -13.11 -18.48 0.11
N THR A 46 -14.30 -18.85 0.59
CA THR A 46 -15.57 -18.59 -0.12
C THR A 46 -16.02 -17.13 0.02
N ASP A 47 -15.83 -16.53 1.20
CA ASP A 47 -16.20 -15.13 1.43
C ASP A 47 -15.25 -14.18 0.69
N ALA A 48 -15.80 -13.35 -0.20
CA ALA A 48 -15.03 -12.49 -1.08
C ALA A 48 -14.18 -11.45 -0.32
N ARG A 49 -14.69 -10.91 0.80
CA ARG A 49 -13.98 -9.91 1.60
C ARG A 49 -12.83 -10.55 2.36
N GLN A 50 -13.07 -11.71 2.99
CA GLN A 50 -12.05 -12.48 3.69
C GLN A 50 -10.98 -13.00 2.73
N ALA A 51 -11.37 -13.47 1.54
CA ALA A 51 -10.45 -13.95 0.53
C ALA A 51 -9.48 -12.85 0.06
N ALA A 52 -9.99 -11.65 -0.23
CA ALA A 52 -9.17 -10.50 -0.59
C ALA A 52 -8.26 -10.05 0.57
N ALA A 53 -8.78 -9.98 1.80
CA ALA A 53 -8.00 -9.63 2.98
C ALA A 53 -6.86 -10.63 3.23
N ALA A 54 -7.15 -11.93 3.16
CA ALA A 54 -6.14 -12.98 3.34
C ALA A 54 -5.01 -12.87 2.32
N ALA A 55 -5.30 -12.51 1.07
CA ALA A 55 -4.25 -12.30 0.06
C ALA A 55 -3.33 -11.13 0.41
N ILE A 56 -3.89 -10.04 0.95
CA ILE A 56 -3.10 -8.89 1.42
C ILE A 56 -2.25 -9.28 2.63
N ASP A 57 -2.83 -10.00 3.59
CA ASP A 57 -2.13 -10.41 4.81
C ASP A 57 -1.01 -11.42 4.51
N ALA A 58 -1.21 -12.33 3.55
CA ALA A 58 -0.16 -13.23 3.07
C ALA A 58 0.99 -12.47 2.37
N THR A 59 0.68 -11.37 1.68
CA THR A 59 1.70 -10.48 1.08
C THR A 59 2.51 -9.76 2.16
N GLU A 60 1.84 -9.25 3.20
CA GLU A 60 2.51 -8.62 4.35
C GLU A 60 3.40 -9.62 5.08
N ALA A 61 2.89 -10.82 5.37
CA ALA A 61 3.67 -11.90 5.98
C ALA A 61 4.88 -12.30 5.12
N PHE A 62 4.76 -12.29 3.80
CA PHE A 62 5.88 -12.55 2.90
C PHE A 62 6.99 -11.50 3.05
N PHE A 63 6.66 -10.20 3.10
CA PHE A 63 7.68 -9.17 3.36
C PHE A 63 8.35 -9.35 4.71
N HIS A 64 7.58 -9.65 5.76
CA HIS A 64 8.13 -9.90 7.10
C HIS A 64 9.04 -11.13 7.12
N SER A 65 8.72 -12.18 6.34
CA SER A 65 9.58 -13.37 6.20
C SER A 65 10.95 -13.07 5.58
N LEU A 66 11.05 -11.99 4.81
CA LEU A 66 12.30 -11.48 4.24
C LEU A 66 13.02 -10.47 5.15
N GLY A 67 12.52 -10.21 6.35
CA GLY A 67 13.05 -9.18 7.24
C GLY A 67 12.76 -7.75 6.77
N VAL A 68 11.76 -7.55 5.91
CA VAL A 68 11.34 -6.24 5.43
C VAL A 68 10.09 -5.82 6.19
N SER A 69 10.18 -4.73 6.96
CA SER A 69 9.03 -4.10 7.60
C SER A 69 8.10 -3.47 6.55
N THR A 70 6.81 -3.46 6.87
CA THR A 70 5.73 -2.83 6.10
C THR A 70 5.26 -1.53 6.75
N LYS A 71 6.02 -0.97 7.70
CA LYS A 71 5.71 0.28 8.41
C LYS A 71 6.81 1.32 8.22
N LEU A 72 6.42 2.53 7.88
CA LEU A 72 7.37 3.63 7.64
C LEU A 72 8.04 4.09 8.94
N ARG A 73 7.37 3.98 10.09
CA ARG A 73 7.96 4.31 11.41
C ARG A 73 9.20 3.46 11.76
N ASP A 74 9.37 2.31 11.13
CA ASP A 74 10.54 1.44 11.37
C ASP A 74 11.76 1.90 10.55
N TYR A 75 11.57 2.82 9.60
CA TYR A 75 12.61 3.31 8.69
C TYR A 75 12.86 4.82 8.78
N LEU A 76 11.87 5.57 9.26
CA LEU A 76 11.91 7.03 9.30
C LEU A 76 11.70 7.52 10.75
N PRO A 77 12.42 8.57 11.16
CA PRO A 77 12.32 9.09 12.53
C PRO A 77 11.04 9.89 12.80
N ALA A 78 10.40 10.44 11.75
CA ALA A 78 9.21 11.28 11.85
C ALA A 78 8.34 11.19 10.58
N PRO A 79 7.01 11.44 10.68
CA PRO A 79 6.08 11.36 9.57
C PRO A 79 6.02 12.63 8.71
N ASP A 80 6.77 13.69 9.04
CA ASP A 80 6.66 15.03 8.43
C ASP A 80 6.71 15.00 6.90
N VAL A 81 7.53 14.10 6.35
CA VAL A 81 7.67 13.92 4.90
C VAL A 81 6.40 13.46 4.21
N LEU A 82 5.52 12.74 4.92
CA LEU A 82 4.28 12.18 4.38
C LEU A 82 3.23 13.25 4.12
N GLU A 83 3.25 14.35 4.88
CA GLU A 83 2.35 15.48 4.68
C GLU A 83 2.65 16.21 3.36
N GLU A 84 3.91 16.30 2.94
CA GLU A 84 4.29 17.00 1.69
C GLU A 84 3.85 16.24 0.42
N ILE A 85 3.71 14.92 0.49
CA ILE A 85 3.45 14.07 -0.69
C ILE A 85 2.08 14.37 -1.34
N PRO A 86 0.95 14.40 -0.60
CA PRO A 86 -0.34 14.84 -1.14
C PRO A 86 -0.28 16.23 -1.76
N HIS A 87 0.41 17.19 -1.13
CA HIS A 87 0.53 18.56 -1.64
C HIS A 87 1.23 18.59 -3.00
N ARG A 88 2.29 17.80 -3.19
CA ARG A 88 2.99 17.68 -4.48
C ARG A 88 2.10 17.11 -5.57
N PHE A 89 1.31 16.09 -5.27
CA PHE A 89 0.35 15.53 -6.24
C PHE A 89 -0.75 16.52 -6.57
N SER A 90 -1.29 17.24 -5.57
CA SER A 90 -2.28 18.30 -5.79
C SER A 90 -1.75 19.40 -6.70
N ARG A 91 -0.52 19.88 -6.48
CA ARG A 91 0.11 20.93 -7.31
C ARG A 91 0.32 20.50 -8.76
N ARG A 92 0.49 19.20 -9.00
CA ARG A 92 0.67 18.61 -10.34
C ARG A 92 -0.65 18.25 -11.01
N GLY A 93 -1.79 18.38 -10.31
CA GLY A 93 -3.07 17.86 -10.79
C GLY A 93 -3.06 16.34 -11.02
N MET A 94 -2.21 15.62 -10.29
CA MET A 94 -1.96 14.20 -10.53
C MET A 94 -2.97 13.35 -9.75
N LEU A 95 -3.71 12.51 -10.47
CA LEU A 95 -4.53 11.43 -9.91
C LEU A 95 -3.81 10.10 -10.12
N LEU A 96 -3.91 9.21 -9.14
CA LEU A 96 -3.25 7.91 -9.14
C LEU A 96 -4.28 6.77 -9.24
N GLY A 97 -3.77 5.55 -9.42
CA GLY A 97 -4.59 4.34 -9.56
C GLY A 97 -5.04 4.10 -11.00
N GLU A 98 -5.34 2.85 -11.32
CA GLU A 98 -5.77 2.42 -12.66
C GLU A 98 -7.11 3.01 -13.09
N ARG A 99 -7.89 3.53 -12.13
CA ARG A 99 -9.17 4.21 -12.36
C ARG A 99 -9.06 5.74 -12.24
N GLY A 100 -7.88 6.27 -11.91
CA GLY A 100 -7.68 7.68 -11.61
C GLY A 100 -8.46 8.18 -10.38
N ASP A 101 -8.76 7.29 -9.44
CA ASP A 101 -9.61 7.55 -8.27
C ASP A 101 -8.83 7.72 -6.95
N ILE A 102 -7.50 7.59 -6.98
CA ILE A 102 -6.64 7.89 -5.83
C ILE A 102 -6.23 9.37 -5.93
N THR A 103 -7.03 10.23 -5.31
CA THR A 103 -6.78 11.67 -5.24
C THR A 103 -5.82 12.02 -4.08
N PRO A 104 -5.27 13.24 -3.99
CA PRO A 104 -4.36 13.61 -2.90
C PRO A 104 -4.89 13.33 -1.48
N PRO A 105 -6.19 13.56 -1.16
CA PRO A 105 -6.80 13.05 0.06
C PRO A 105 -6.62 11.54 0.30
N GLN A 106 -6.91 10.68 -0.68
CA GLN A 106 -6.71 9.22 -0.51
C GLN A 106 -5.23 8.86 -0.40
N VAL A 107 -4.33 9.60 -1.06
CA VAL A 107 -2.89 9.42 -0.85
C VAL A 107 -2.53 9.68 0.62
N LYS A 108 -3.07 10.74 1.22
CA LYS A 108 -2.85 11.02 2.65
C LYS A 108 -3.35 9.86 3.52
N GLU A 109 -4.58 9.40 3.31
CA GLU A 109 -5.14 8.28 4.06
C GLU A 109 -4.28 7.01 3.95
N ILE A 110 -3.81 6.67 2.75
CA ILE A 110 -2.92 5.52 2.53
C ILE A 110 -1.59 5.69 3.28
N LEU A 111 -0.98 6.88 3.23
CA LEU A 111 0.29 7.16 3.91
C LEU A 111 0.14 7.16 5.44
N ASP A 112 -0.97 7.67 5.96
CA ASP A 112 -1.28 7.64 7.39
C ASP A 112 -1.40 6.19 7.91
N HIS A 113 -1.94 5.27 7.10
CA HIS A 113 -1.96 3.84 7.40
C HIS A 113 -0.61 3.12 7.20
N ALA A 114 0.26 3.69 6.36
CA ALA A 114 1.63 3.20 6.12
C ALA A 114 2.60 3.56 7.25
N TRP A 115 2.28 4.62 8.03
CA TRP A 115 3.06 5.01 9.20
C TRP A 115 3.04 3.94 10.28
#